data_AF-A0A653K3G4-F1
#
_entry.id   AF-A0A653K3G4-F1
#
_cell.length_a   1.000
_cell.length_b   1.000
_cell.length_c   1.000
_cell.angle_alpha   90.00
_cell.angle_beta   90.00
_cell.angle_gamma   90.00
#
_symmetry.space_group_name_H-M   'P 1'
#
loop_
_entity.id
_entity.type
_entity.pdbx_description
1 polymer ?
#
loop_
_entity_poly.entity_id
_entity_poly.type
_entity_poly.pdbx_seq_one_letter_code
_entity_poly.pdbx_strand_id
1 'polypeptide(L)' 'MSNQLNAQQLKEALWDSLKAVQTGQMQPAQADSVAGLGREILRTVKVQLQVANQSKRSVPLEVLDFAENSNK' A
#
# COMPACT_ATOMS: atom_id res chain seq x y z
N MET A 1 13.65 9.74 -11.35
CA MET A 1 13.25 8.37 -10.97
C MET A 1 12.05 8.49 -10.06
N SER A 2 10.86 8.19 -10.57
CA SER A 2 9.63 8.13 -9.76
C SER A 2 9.78 6.97 -8.78
N ASN A 3 9.95 7.30 -7.49
CA ASN A 3 10.00 6.33 -6.41
C ASN A 3 8.59 5.80 -6.17
N GLN A 4 8.10 4.99 -7.12
CA GLN A 4 6.71 4.58 -7.21
C GLN A 4 6.41 3.54 -6.13
N LEU A 5 5.55 3.90 -5.18
CA LEU A 5 5.14 3.05 -4.07
C LEU A 5 4.47 1.79 -4.61
N ASN A 6 5.01 0.61 -4.28
CA ASN A 6 4.39 -0.69 -4.58
C ASN A 6 3.94 -1.41 -3.29
N ALA A 7 3.23 -2.54 -3.45
CA ALA A 7 2.69 -3.31 -2.33
C ALA A 7 3.77 -3.82 -1.36
N GLN A 8 4.96 -4.17 -1.86
CA GLN A 8 6.08 -4.61 -1.03
C GLN A 8 6.63 -3.45 -0.19
N GLN A 9 6.89 -2.30 -0.81
CA GLN A 9 7.37 -1.10 -0.12
C GLN A 9 6.36 -0.60 0.92
N LEU A 10 5.06 -0.69 0.62
CA LEU A 10 4.02 -0.37 1.60
C LEU A 10 4.08 -1.31 2.81
N LYS A 11 4.25 -2.62 2.59
CA LYS A 11 4.42 -3.60 3.67
C LYS A 11 5.66 -3.30 4.50
N GLU A 12 6.78 -3.01 3.87
CA GLU A 12 8.05 -2.67 4.53
C GLU A 12 7.90 -1.40 5.38
N ALA A 13 7.30 -0.34 4.83
CA ALA A 13 7.04 0.90 5.55
C ALA A 13 6.12 0.71 6.77
N LEU A 14 5.08 -0.13 6.65
CA LEU A 14 4.21 -0.48 7.76
C LEU A 14 4.96 -1.26 8.85
N TRP A 15 5.82 -2.19 8.45
CA TRP A 15 6.64 -2.98 9.37
C TRP A 15 7.65 -2.12 10.12
N ASP A 16 8.32 -1.21 9.43
CA ASP A 16 9.28 -0.30 10.05
C ASP A 16 8.59 0.71 10.96
N SER A 17 7.37 1.16 10.62
CA SER A 17 6.55 1.99 11.52
C SER A 17 6.22 1.25 12.82
N LEU A 18 5.89 -0.05 12.75
CA LEU A 18 5.64 -0.87 13.94
C LEU A 18 6.90 -1.02 14.81
N LYS A 19 8.06 -1.29 14.19
CA LYS A 19 9.33 -1.33 14.93
C LYS A 19 9.65 0.01 15.58
N ALA A 20 9.40 1.13 14.88
CA ALA A 20 9.66 2.46 15.41
C ALA A 20 8.79 2.77 16.63
N VAL A 21 7.53 2.29 16.67
CA VAL A 21 6.71 2.37 17.89
C VAL A 21 7.30 1.50 18.99
N GLN A 22 7.71 0.26 18.67
CA GLN A 22 8.30 -0.65 19.64
C GLN A 22 9.58 -0.09 20.28
N THR A 23 10.41 0.60 19.52
CA THR A 23 11.67 1.22 19.99
C THR A 23 11.46 2.61 20.60
N GLY A 24 10.23 3.13 20.65
CA GLY A 24 9.91 4.47 21.16
C GLY A 24 10.35 5.61 20.24
N GLN A 25 10.73 5.31 19.00
CA GLN A 25 11.12 6.29 17.97
C GLN A 25 9.92 6.92 17.23
N MET A 26 8.73 6.36 17.39
CA MET A 26 7.49 6.88 16.81
C MET A 26 6.35 6.85 17.83
N GLN A 27 5.54 7.92 17.84
CA GLN A 27 4.35 7.97 18.67
C GLN A 27 3.27 7.01 18.15
N PRO A 28 2.58 6.24 19.01
CA PRO A 28 1.54 5.30 18.57
C PRO A 28 0.46 5.94 17.69
N ALA A 29 0.01 7.16 18.01
CA ALA A 29 -0.99 7.88 17.22
C ALA A 29 -0.52 8.17 15.78
N GLN A 30 0.78 8.41 15.60
CA GLN A 30 1.36 8.60 14.27
C GLN A 30 1.38 7.30 13.49
N ALA A 31 1.79 6.19 14.13
CA ALA A 31 1.79 4.87 13.50
C ALA A 31 0.37 4.40 13.13
N ASP A 32 -0.62 4.68 13.97
CA ASP A 32 -2.03 4.40 13.69
C ASP A 32 -2.53 5.16 12.46
N SER A 33 -2.10 6.41 12.30
CA SER A 33 -2.40 7.22 11.11
C SER A 33 -1.79 6.60 9.85
N VAL A 34 -0.52 6.19 9.91
CA VAL A 34 0.18 5.51 8.80
C VAL A 34 -0.51 4.19 8.45
N ALA A 35 -0.87 3.38 9.45
CA ALA A 35 -1.60 2.13 9.25
C ALA A 35 -3.01 2.36 8.67
N GLY A 36 -3.68 3.44 9.09
CA GLY A 36 -4.97 3.86 8.54
C GLY A 36 -4.89 4.15 7.05
N LEU A 37 -3.90 4.95 6.64
CA LEU A 37 -3.65 5.27 5.23
C LEU A 37 -3.28 4.01 4.43
N GLY A 38 -2.43 3.14 4.97
CA GLY A 38 -2.07 1.87 4.33
C GLY A 38 -3.28 0.97 4.06
N ARG A 39 -4.23 0.90 5.01
CA ARG A 39 -5.50 0.18 4.81
C ARG A 39 -6.36 0.80 3.71
N GLU A 40 -6.35 2.12 3.57
CA GLU A 40 -7.10 2.83 2.52
C GLU A 40 -6.55 2.55 1.11
N ILE A 41 -5.23 2.56 0.97
CA ILE A 41 -4.56 2.24 -0.29
C ILE A 41 -4.94 0.82 -0.73
N LEU A 42 -4.81 -0.16 0.17
CA LEU A 42 -5.15 -1.56 -0.13
C LEU A 42 -6.62 -1.75 -0.48
N ARG A 43 -7.53 -1.04 0.21
CA ARG A 43 -8.97 -1.09 -0.10
C ARG A 43 -9.25 -0.51 -1.48
N THR A 44 -8.65 0.62 -1.81
CA THR A 44 -8.82 1.29 -3.09
C THR A 44 -8.37 0.40 -4.25
N VAL A 45 -7.17 -0.17 -4.14
CA VAL A 45 -6.60 -1.11 -5.13
C VAL A 45 -7.54 -2.31 -5.33
N LYS A 46 -8.02 -2.92 -4.23
CA LYS A 46 -8.98 -4.04 -4.29
C LYS A 46 -10.27 -3.66 -5.01
N VAL A 47 -10.86 -2.50 -4.68
CA VAL A 47 -12.11 -2.03 -5.30
C VAL A 47 -11.90 -1.80 -6.79
N GLN A 48 -10.79 -1.18 -7.19
CA GLN A 48 -10.49 -0.93 -8.61
C GLN A 48 -10.32 -2.24 -9.39
N LEU A 49 -9.64 -3.24 -8.81
CA LEU A 49 -9.55 -4.59 -9.40
C LEU A 49 -10.92 -5.24 -9.57
N GLN A 50 -11.79 -5.15 -8.56
CA GLN A 50 -13.14 -5.71 -8.61
C GLN A 50 -14.01 -5.02 -9.67
N VAL A 51 -13.97 -3.69 -9.74
CA VAL A 51 -14.73 -2.90 -10.72
C VAL A 51 -14.25 -3.18 -12.14
N ALA A 52 -12.94 -3.22 -12.38
CA ALA A 52 -12.38 -3.57 -13.69
C ALA A 52 -12.85 -4.97 -14.13
N ASN A 53 -12.77 -5.95 -13.24
CA ASN A 53 -13.20 -7.31 -13.52
C ASN A 53 -14.72 -7.40 -13.81
N GLN A 54 -15.56 -6.75 -13.00
CA GLN A 54 -17.02 -6.74 -13.20
C GLN A 54 -17.44 -6.01 -14.48
N SER A 55 -16.75 -4.92 -14.83
CA SER A 55 -17.02 -4.14 -16.04
C SER A 55 -16.44 -4.77 -17.31
N LYS A 56 -15.72 -5.90 -17.20
CA LYS A 56 -14.98 -6.54 -18.30
C LYS A 56 -14.03 -5.57 -19.00
N ARG A 57 -13.46 -4.63 -18.24
CA ARG A 57 -12.47 -3.66 -18.71
C ARG A 57 -11.09 -4.07 -18.20
N SER A 58 -10.07 -3.66 -18.93
CA SER A 58 -8.69 -3.83 -18.49
C SER A 58 -8.46 -3.11 -17.16
N VAL A 59 -7.71 -3.75 -16.27
CA VAL A 59 -7.24 -3.13 -15.02
C VAL A 59 -6.30 -1.97 -15.37
N PRO A 60 -6.42 -0.79 -14.70
CA PRO A 60 -5.49 0.30 -14.92
C PRO A 60 -4.04 -0.12 -14.63
N LEU A 61 -3.10 0.31 -15.48
CA LEU A 61 -1.69 -0.07 -15.35
C LEU A 61 -1.10 0.29 -13.99
N GLU A 62 -1.44 1.45 -13.41
CA GLU A 62 -0.97 1.87 -12.09
C GLU A 62 -1.35 0.90 -10.96
N VAL A 63 -2.50 0.23 -11.09
CA VAL A 63 -3.01 -0.75 -10.12
C VAL A 63 -2.24 -2.06 -10.25
N LEU A 64 -1.96 -2.47 -11.49
CA LEU A 64 -1.10 -3.61 -11.78
C LEU A 64 0.32 -3.35 -11.28
N ASP A 65 0.88 -2.18 -11.60
CA ASP A 65 2.21 -1.78 -11.16
C ASP A 65 2.31 -1.75 -9.63
N PHE A 66 1.31 -1.22 -8.94
CA PHE A 66 1.27 -1.24 -7.48
C PHE A 66 1.23 -2.68 -6.93
N ALA A 67 0.40 -3.55 -7.50
CA ALA A 67 0.15 -4.90 -6.99
C ALA A 67 1.27 -5.89 -7.35
N GLU A 68 1.90 -5.73 -8.51
CA GLU A 68 2.75 -6.76 -9.14
C GLU A 68 4.23 -6.37 -9.21
N ASN A 69 4.62 -5.08 -9.12
CA ASN A 69 6.03 -4.71 -9.06
C ASN A 69 6.65 -5.01 -7.69
N SER A 70 6.80 -6.29 -7.36
CA SER A 70 7.87 -6.74 -6.48
C SER A 70 9.12 -6.88 -7.38
N ASN A 71 10.11 -6.00 -7.19
CA ASN A 71 11.35 -5.92 -7.97
C ASN A 71 11.76 -7.29 -8.57
N LYS A 72 11.68 -7.41 -9.90
CA LYS A 72 12.55 -8.35 -10.64
C LYS A 72 13.91 -7.70 -10.83
#